data_AF-A0A9P6IRA2-F1
#
_entry.id   AF-A0A9P6IRA2-F1
#
_cell.length_a   1.000
_cell.length_b   1.000
_cell.length_c   1.000
_cell.angle_alpha   90.00
_cell.angle_beta   90.00
_cell.angle_gamma   90.00
#
_symmetry.space_group_name_H-M   'P 1'
#
loop_
_entity.id
_entity.type
_entity.pdbx_description
1 polymer ?
#
loop_
_entity_poly.entity_id
_entity_poly.type
_entity_poly.pdbx_seq_one_letter_code
_entity_poly.pdbx_strand_id
1 'polypeptide(L)'
;MVFVNGQKFACATCIKGHRSTSCNHGERPLHEIKKKGRPSTQCMHCKELRKAKQVHVRCICGREEGSSMSSGLKRTKSLSHEGHAVDAEGLCAKDT
;
A
#
# COMPACT_ATOMS: atom_id res chain seq x y z
N MET A 1 15.89 -8.81 12.41
CA MET A 1 15.21 -7.88 13.35
C MET A 1 15.24 -8.51 14.72
N VAL A 2 15.41 -7.73 15.79
CA VAL A 2 15.45 -8.25 17.17
C VAL A 2 14.15 -7.88 17.89
N PHE A 3 13.62 -8.75 18.74
CA PHE A 3 12.43 -8.48 19.55
C PHE A 3 12.81 -8.43 21.02
N VAL A 4 12.47 -7.34 21.70
CA VAL A 4 12.68 -7.19 23.14
C VAL A 4 11.39 -6.65 23.73
N ASN A 5 10.84 -7.31 24.76
CA ASN A 5 9.56 -6.92 25.41
C ASN A 5 8.38 -6.70 24.45
N GLY A 6 8.32 -7.46 23.34
CA GLY A 6 7.26 -7.34 22.33
C GLY A 6 7.42 -6.17 21.35
N GLN A 7 8.45 -5.35 21.51
CA GLN A 7 8.81 -4.28 20.57
C GLN A 7 9.91 -4.75 19.60
N LYS A 8 9.85 -4.25 18.37
CA LYS A 8 10.83 -4.56 17.31
C LYS A 8 12.01 -3.59 17.40
N PHE A 9 13.22 -4.11 17.31
CA PHE A 9 14.46 -3.34 17.34
C PHE A 9 15.31 -3.62 16.09
N ALA A 10 15.95 -2.57 15.58
CA ALA A 10 16.97 -2.68 14.54
C ALA A 10 18.00 -1.53 14.63
N CYS A 11 19.13 -1.72 13.96
CA CYS A 11 20.19 -0.73 13.88
C CYS A 11 19.75 0.53 13.10
N ALA A 12 20.28 1.71 13.42
CA ALA A 12 19.91 2.96 12.74
C ALA A 12 20.12 2.91 11.21
N THR A 13 21.23 2.34 10.74
CA THR A 13 21.52 2.15 9.32
C THR A 13 20.50 1.24 8.63
N CYS A 14 20.04 0.21 9.33
CA CYS A 14 19.08 -0.78 8.86
C CYS A 14 17.67 -0.18 8.77
N ILE A 15 17.33 0.70 9.71
CA ILE A 15 16.07 1.45 9.72
C ILE A 15 16.04 2.45 8.56
N LYS A 16 17.13 3.19 8.35
CA LYS A 16 17.27 4.16 7.24
C LYS A 16 17.30 3.47 5.88
N GLY A 17 17.99 2.34 5.78
CA GLY A 17 18.16 1.59 4.53
C GLY A 17 17.05 0.58 4.22
N HIS A 18 15.93 0.58 4.95
CA HIS A 18 14.81 -0.37 4.77
C HIS A 18 15.18 -1.86 4.93
N ARG A 19 16.35 -2.19 5.49
CA ARG A 19 16.82 -3.55 5.78
C ARG A 19 16.50 -3.99 7.22
N SER A 20 15.50 -3.37 7.82
CA SER A 20 15.20 -3.53 9.25
C SER A 20 14.72 -4.96 9.56
N THR A 21 14.00 -5.58 8.62
CA THR A 21 13.48 -6.95 8.70
C THR A 21 14.62 -7.96 8.90
N SER A 22 15.71 -7.84 8.15
CA SER A 22 16.87 -8.75 8.20
C SER A 22 18.03 -8.25 9.07
N CYS A 23 17.83 -7.21 9.89
CA CYS A 23 18.89 -6.69 10.74
C CYS A 23 19.33 -7.69 11.83
N ASN A 24 20.59 -8.14 11.79
CA ASN A 24 21.24 -9.03 12.78
C ASN A 24 22.52 -8.43 13.41
N HIS A 25 22.68 -7.11 13.37
CA HIS A 25 23.83 -6.45 13.98
C HIS A 25 23.69 -6.43 15.51
N GLY A 26 24.59 -7.11 16.22
CA GLY A 26 24.65 -7.12 17.69
C GLY A 26 25.52 -6.00 18.28
N GLU A 27 26.48 -5.48 17.51
CA GLU A 27 27.42 -4.46 18.00
C GLU A 27 26.93 -3.02 17.84
N ARG A 28 25.89 -2.80 17.03
CA ARG A 28 25.37 -1.46 16.73
C ARG A 28 24.22 -1.10 17.66
N PRO A 29 24.08 0.19 18.03
CA PRO A 29 22.98 0.64 18.87
C PRO A 29 21.62 0.33 18.22
N LEU A 30 20.85 -0.52 18.90
CA LEU A 30 19.52 -0.96 18.51
C LEU A 30 18.50 0.11 18.90
N HIS A 31 17.64 0.48 17.95
CA HIS A 31 16.57 1.46 18.14
C HIS A 31 15.22 0.78 17.98
N GLU A 32 14.26 1.21 18.79
CA GLU A 32 12.88 0.74 18.73
C GLU A 32 12.22 1.19 17.42
N ILE A 33 11.62 0.25 16.68
CA ILE A 33 10.85 0.50 15.47
C ILE A 33 9.39 0.73 15.86
N LYS A 34 8.97 2.00 15.87
CA LYS A 34 7.56 2.37 15.95
C LYS A 34 6.80 1.91 14.70
N LYS A 35 5.48 1.71 14.81
CA LYS A 35 4.61 1.37 13.68
C LYS A 35 4.71 2.43 12.59
N LYS A 36 5.46 2.15 11.53
CA LYS A 36 5.53 3.00 10.33
C LYS A 36 4.30 2.68 9.47
N GLY A 37 3.46 3.69 9.24
CA GLY A 37 2.34 3.59 8.31
C GLY A 37 1.99 4.96 7.79
N ARG A 38 1.94 5.11 6.46
CA ARG A 38 1.33 6.28 5.85
C ARG A 38 -0.18 6.15 6.07
N PRO A 39 -0.88 7.15 6.63
CA PRO A 39 -2.33 7.10 6.71
C PRO A 39 -2.90 6.84 5.31
N SER A 40 -3.95 6.03 5.22
CA SER A 40 -4.52 5.68 3.92
C SER A 40 -5.01 6.94 3.22
N THR A 41 -4.45 7.26 2.05
CA THR A 41 -4.90 8.39 1.24
C THR A 41 -6.23 8.18 0.55
N GLN A 42 -6.81 7.00 0.70
CA GLN A 42 -8.11 6.65 0.17
C GLN A 42 -9.10 6.52 1.33
N CYS A 43 -10.26 7.15 1.20
CA CYS A 43 -11.36 6.97 2.16
C CYS A 43 -11.93 5.54 2.08
N MET A 44 -12.62 5.12 3.13
CA MET A 44 -13.23 3.78 3.20
C MET A 44 -14.20 3.53 2.04
N HIS A 45 -14.99 4.53 1.65
CA HIS A 45 -15.93 4.45 0.54
C HIS A 45 -15.24 4.12 -0.80
N CYS A 46 -14.21 4.86 -1.19
CA CYS A 46 -13.51 4.60 -2.44
C CYS A 46 -12.71 3.29 -2.39
N LYS A 47 -12.28 2.85 -1.20
CA LYS A 47 -11.62 1.56 -1.00
C LYS A 47 -12.58 0.40 -1.27
N GLU A 48 -13.83 0.52 -0.84
CA GLU A 48 -14.87 -0.47 -1.09
C GLU A 48 -15.30 -0.51 -2.56
N LEU A 49 -15.46 0.66 -3.19
CA LEU A 49 -15.76 0.75 -4.63
C LEU A 49 -14.70 0.05 -5.49
N ARG A 50 -13.42 0.18 -5.13
CA ARG A 50 -12.33 -0.56 -5.80
C ARG A 50 -12.49 -2.07 -5.69
N LYS A 51 -12.92 -2.58 -4.53
CA LYS A 51 -13.10 -4.02 -4.31
C LYS A 51 -14.36 -4.54 -5.00
N ALA A 52 -15.47 -3.83 -4.84
CA ALA A 52 -16.77 -4.26 -5.34
C ALA A 52 -16.89 -4.13 -6.87
N LYS A 53 -16.26 -3.11 -7.45
CA LYS A 53 -16.43 -2.77 -8.88
C LYS A 53 -15.14 -2.89 -9.70
N GLN A 54 -14.01 -3.22 -9.07
CA GLN A 54 -12.69 -3.31 -9.72
C GLN A 54 -12.25 -2.01 -10.44
N VAL A 55 -12.80 -0.86 -10.02
CA VAL A 55 -12.50 0.43 -10.66
C VAL A 55 -11.32 1.12 -9.97
N HIS A 56 -10.21 1.32 -10.69
CA HIS A 56 -9.00 1.96 -10.16
C HIS A 56 -8.96 3.48 -10.40
N VAL A 57 -9.86 4.23 -9.74
CA VAL A 57 -9.85 5.71 -9.75
C VAL A 57 -9.10 6.31 -8.54
N ARG A 58 -8.58 7.52 -8.69
CA ARG A 58 -7.97 8.31 -7.60
C ARG A 58 -9.06 8.82 -6.66
N CYS A 59 -8.86 8.69 -5.35
CA CYS A 59 -9.78 9.23 -4.34
C CYS A 59 -9.70 10.76 -4.31
N ILE A 60 -10.85 11.43 -4.49
CA ILE A 60 -10.98 12.91 -4.47
C ILE A 60 -11.87 13.43 -3.33
N CYS A 61 -12.38 12.55 -2.46
CA CYS A 61 -13.35 12.89 -1.41
C CYS A 61 -12.84 13.87 -0.33
N GLY A 62 -11.53 14.18 -0.29
CA GLY A 62 -10.93 15.05 0.73
C GLY A 62 -10.79 16.52 0.32
N ARG A 63 -11.55 16.98 -0.69
CA ARG A 63 -11.49 18.38 -1.17
C ARG A 63 -12.75 19.20 -0.94
N GLU A 64 -13.87 18.61 -0.55
CA GLU A 64 -15.12 19.34 -0.36
C GLU A 64 -15.72 18.99 1.00
N GLU A 65 -15.67 19.96 1.92
CA GLU A 65 -16.29 19.87 3.23
C GLU A 65 -17.81 19.97 3.10
N GLY A 66 -18.53 19.09 3.80
CA GLY A 66 -19.93 19.28 4.12
C GLY A 66 -20.91 18.31 3.47
N SER A 67 -21.67 17.66 4.34
CA SER A 67 -22.95 16.98 4.12
C SER A 67 -22.94 15.51 3.71
N SER A 68 -23.31 14.72 4.72
CA SER A 68 -23.99 13.45 4.61
C SER A 68 -25.07 13.41 3.53
N MET A 69 -25.19 12.21 2.95
CA MET A 69 -26.31 11.62 2.21
C MET A 69 -26.42 11.83 0.68
N SER A 70 -26.54 10.64 0.06
CA SER A 70 -27.24 10.30 -1.17
C SER A 70 -26.70 10.78 -2.52
N SER A 71 -26.28 9.77 -3.28
CA SER A 71 -26.79 9.48 -4.63
C SER A 71 -26.67 10.57 -5.69
N GLY A 72 -25.76 10.31 -6.63
CA GLY A 72 -26.18 10.27 -8.02
C GLY A 72 -25.70 11.41 -8.92
N LEU A 73 -25.25 10.94 -10.09
CA LEU A 73 -25.17 11.65 -11.37
C LEU A 73 -23.96 12.61 -11.46
N LYS A 74 -23.19 12.71 -12.55
CA LYS A 74 -23.55 12.60 -13.97
C LYS A 74 -22.24 12.59 -14.79
N ARG A 75 -22.15 11.66 -15.76
CA ARG A 75 -21.70 11.84 -17.17
C ARG A 75 -20.23 12.27 -17.39
N THR A 76 -19.49 11.87 -18.43
CA THR A 76 -19.75 11.16 -19.70
C THR A 76 -18.40 10.83 -20.35
N LYS A 77 -18.48 9.92 -21.32
CA LYS A 77 -17.58 9.70 -22.46
C LYS A 77 -16.65 8.50 -22.30
N SER A 78 -17.22 7.38 -22.74
CA SER A 78 -16.58 6.34 -23.54
C SER A 78 -15.30 6.82 -24.20
N LEU A 79 -14.22 6.09 -23.98
CA LEU A 79 -13.18 5.83 -24.95
C LEU A 79 -12.56 4.50 -24.55
N SER A 80 -12.97 3.49 -25.30
CA SER A 80 -12.36 2.19 -25.44
C SER A 80 -10.84 2.31 -25.46
N HIS A 81 -10.15 1.42 -24.75
CA HIS A 81 -8.90 0.93 -25.31
C HIS A 81 -8.84 -0.57 -25.15
N GLU A 82 -8.54 -1.18 -26.28
CA GLU A 82 -8.67 -2.58 -26.62
C GLU A 82 -7.80 -3.47 -25.73
N GLY A 83 -8.23 -4.71 -25.60
CA GLY A 83 -7.54 -5.71 -24.78
C GLY A 83 -6.09 -5.89 -25.22
N HIS A 84 -5.19 -5.85 -24.24
CA HIS A 84 -3.86 -6.41 -24.41
C HIS A 84 -3.91 -7.83 -23.85
N ALA A 85 -3.96 -8.82 -24.74
CA ALA A 85 -3.63 -10.20 -24.38
C ALA A 85 -2.17 -10.19 -23.94
N VAL A 86 -1.91 -10.43 -22.65
CA VAL A 86 -0.58 -10.80 -22.19
C VAL A 86 -0.54 -12.32 -22.17
N ASP A 87 -0.22 -12.88 -23.33
CA ASP A 87 0.40 -14.18 -23.38
C ASP A 87 1.82 -14.02 -22.82
N ALA A 88 2.06 -14.62 -21.67
CA ALA A 88 3.40 -14.78 -21.13
C ALA A 88 3.35 -15.94 -20.13
N GLU A 89 3.58 -17.14 -20.65
CA GLU A 89 4.17 -18.24 -19.91
C GLU A 89 5.51 -17.77 -19.30
N GLY A 90 5.43 -17.11 -18.15
CA GLY A 90 6.58 -16.81 -17.32
C GLY A 90 6.91 -18.07 -16.52
N LEU A 91 7.72 -18.96 -17.08
CA LEU A 91 8.39 -20.02 -16.33
C LEU A 91 9.10 -19.37 -15.14
N CYS A 92 8.54 -19.53 -13.94
CA CYS A 92 9.31 -19.41 -12.71
C CYS A 92 10.28 -20.59 -12.70
N ALA A 93 11.47 -20.38 -13.26
CA ALA A 93 12.59 -21.30 -13.13
C ALA A 93 12.82 -21.54 -11.64
N LYS A 94 12.47 -22.75 -11.20
CA LYS A 94 12.86 -23.28 -9.89
C LYS A 94 14.37 -23.49 -9.95
N ASP A 95 15.08 -22.68 -9.20
CA ASP A 95 16.51 -22.84 -8.89
C ASP A 95 16.75 -24.26 -8.33
N THR A 96 17.84 -24.87 -8.79
CA THR A 96 18.29 -26.24 -8.50
C THR A 96 18.59 -26.48 -7.03
#